data_AF-A0AB34SKA5-F1
#
_entry.id   AF-A0AB34SKA5-F1
#
_cell.length_a   1.000
_cell.length_b   1.000
_cell.length_c   1.000
_cell.angle_alpha   90.00
_cell.angle_beta   90.00
_cell.angle_gamma   90.00
#
_symmetry.space_group_name_H-M   'P 1'
#
loop_
_entity.id
_entity.type
_entity.pdbx_description
1 polymer ?
#
loop_
_entity_poly.entity_id
_entity_poly.type
_entity_poly.pdbx_seq_one_letter_code
_entity_poly.pdbx_strand_id
1 'polypeptide(L)'
;MIGNSNCNIRRMSMNRISLPGKAKNKRIILFILILISIGILIYEFINNTKNKNTNKDINNISNEQLIGASEKNNDFITESQNENIKNNEVRDISERERELYNNAYTTFFSGDYAMAINKANELVEEFPNSYMGYNIRGIAKAYDGDFDGGMSDINKSLDINSDYGYGRFNKALTYELYNQFDESLKWYNKALEVEEYVWTYYGIASIYGRRGDVNRTIEYLTKAINMDSAVKEEAKNESDFDPVRNSLEFKNLIEE
;
A
#
# COMPACT_ATOMS: atom_id res chain seq x y z
N MET A 1 32.17 -55.70 15.64
CA MET A 1 31.05 -56.04 16.54
C MET A 1 30.59 -54.74 17.17
N ILE A 2 29.61 -54.04 16.59
CA ILE A 2 28.17 -54.10 16.95
C ILE A 2 27.96 -54.25 18.46
N GLY A 3 27.37 -53.22 19.08
CA GLY A 3 26.99 -53.22 20.49
C GLY A 3 26.28 -51.92 20.89
N ASN A 4 25.00 -51.86 20.56
CA ASN A 4 24.06 -50.77 20.77
C ASN A 4 23.79 -50.50 22.27
N SER A 5 23.64 -49.24 22.70
CA SER A 5 23.02 -48.88 23.99
C SER A 5 22.47 -47.45 23.99
N ASN A 6 21.19 -47.36 23.64
CA ASN A 6 20.14 -46.43 24.08
C ASN A 6 20.56 -45.16 24.85
N CYS A 7 20.34 -43.99 24.24
CA CYS A 7 20.12 -42.74 24.97
C CYS A 7 18.70 -42.22 24.71
N ASN A 8 17.96 -42.07 25.81
CA ASN A 8 16.56 -41.69 25.88
C ASN A 8 16.28 -40.30 25.27
N ILE A 9 15.43 -40.25 24.26
CA ILE A 9 14.77 -39.00 23.85
C ILE A 9 13.72 -38.68 24.93
N ARG A 10 13.99 -37.66 25.75
CA ARG A 10 12.99 -37.06 26.65
C ARG A 10 11.81 -36.62 25.79
N ARG A 11 10.64 -37.25 25.97
CA ARG A 11 9.35 -36.70 25.49
C ARG A 11 9.21 -35.29 26.03
N MET A 12 9.35 -34.29 25.18
CA MET A 12 8.84 -32.95 25.46
C MET A 12 7.33 -33.07 25.63
N SER A 13 6.87 -32.84 26.87
CA SER A 13 5.48 -32.62 27.19
C SER A 13 4.99 -31.44 26.36
N MET A 14 4.12 -31.69 25.37
CA MET A 14 3.37 -30.62 24.72
C MET A 14 2.52 -29.94 25.78
N ASN A 15 2.87 -28.70 26.12
CA ASN A 15 2.05 -27.85 26.96
C ASN A 15 0.69 -27.68 26.28
N ARG A 16 -0.37 -28.16 26.93
CA ARG A 16 -1.74 -27.98 26.42
C ARG A 16 -2.07 -26.49 26.44
N ILE A 17 -2.43 -25.95 25.29
CA ILE A 17 -2.95 -24.59 25.15
C ILE A 17 -4.25 -24.50 25.97
N SER A 18 -4.25 -23.67 27.03
CA SER A 18 -5.44 -23.44 27.85
C SER A 18 -6.32 -22.36 27.23
N LEU A 19 -7.39 -22.78 26.55
CA LEU A 19 -8.37 -21.86 25.97
C LEU A 19 -9.24 -21.19 27.06
N PRO A 20 -9.56 -19.89 26.96
CA PRO A 20 -10.50 -19.22 27.85
C PRO A 20 -11.96 -19.66 27.61
N GLY A 21 -12.78 -19.70 28.66
CA GLY A 21 -14.23 -20.01 28.59
C GLY A 21 -14.66 -21.33 29.26
N LYS A 22 -15.98 -21.52 29.44
CA LYS A 22 -16.57 -22.73 30.07
C LYS A 22 -16.26 -24.00 29.24
N ALA A 23 -16.15 -25.16 29.88
CA ALA A 23 -15.62 -26.40 29.28
C ALA A 23 -16.30 -26.84 27.95
N LYS A 24 -17.60 -26.58 27.77
CA LYS A 24 -18.31 -26.84 26.51
C LYS A 24 -17.83 -25.93 25.38
N ASN A 25 -17.58 -24.65 25.67
CA ASN A 25 -17.10 -23.65 24.71
C ASN A 25 -15.65 -23.95 24.29
N LYS A 26 -14.82 -24.49 25.19
CA LYS A 26 -13.45 -24.92 24.85
C LYS A 26 -13.42 -26.02 23.78
N ARG A 27 -14.38 -26.95 23.81
CA ARG A 27 -14.48 -28.02 22.79
C ARG A 27 -14.88 -27.45 21.44
N ILE A 28 -15.84 -26.54 21.41
CA ILE A 28 -16.29 -25.88 20.17
C ILE A 28 -15.15 -25.09 19.52
N ILE A 29 -14.41 -24.30 20.32
CA ILE A 29 -13.26 -23.52 19.81
C ILE A 29 -12.17 -24.45 19.27
N LEU A 30 -11.90 -25.57 19.94
CA LEU A 30 -10.92 -26.55 19.45
C LEU A 30 -11.35 -27.18 18.12
N PHE A 31 -12.63 -27.50 17.94
CA PHE A 31 -13.14 -28.02 16.67
C PHE A 31 -13.01 -26.99 15.54
N ILE A 32 -13.30 -25.71 15.80
CA ILE A 32 -13.16 -24.64 14.81
C ILE A 32 -11.70 -24.48 14.37
N LEU A 33 -10.75 -24.48 15.32
CA LEU A 33 -9.32 -24.38 15.00
C LEU A 33 -8.81 -25.57 14.18
N ILE A 34 -9.29 -26.79 14.47
CA ILE A 34 -8.97 -27.98 13.68
C ILE A 34 -9.51 -27.84 12.26
N LEU A 35 -10.74 -27.38 12.07
CA LEU A 35 -11.34 -27.19 10.74
C LEU A 35 -10.60 -26.14 9.91
N ILE A 36 -10.18 -25.02 10.52
CA ILE A 36 -9.38 -23.99 9.85
C ILE A 36 -8.03 -24.58 9.41
N SER A 37 -7.35 -25.33 10.28
CA SER A 37 -6.05 -25.94 9.95
C SER A 37 -6.15 -26.97 8.81
N ILE A 38 -7.23 -27.75 8.78
CA ILE A 38 -7.50 -28.70 7.69
C ILE A 38 -7.81 -27.96 6.39
N GLY A 39 -8.54 -26.83 6.46
CA GLY A 39 -8.84 -26.00 5.29
C GLY A 39 -7.58 -25.43 4.64
N ILE A 40 -6.62 -24.96 5.44
CA ILE A 40 -5.31 -24.45 4.96
C ILE A 40 -4.53 -25.58 4.27
N LEU A 41 -4.44 -26.76 4.89
CA LEU A 41 -3.77 -27.93 4.30
C LEU A 41 -4.41 -28.37 2.98
N ILE A 42 -5.74 -28.37 2.89
CA ILE A 42 -6.47 -28.70 1.65
C ILE A 42 -6.21 -27.63 0.58
N TYR A 43 -6.21 -26.35 0.95
CA TYR A 43 -5.94 -25.24 0.03
C TYR A 43 -4.54 -25.33 -0.57
N GLU A 44 -3.52 -25.53 0.28
CA GLU A 44 -2.13 -25.72 -0.17
C GLU A 44 -1.99 -26.97 -1.07
N PHE A 45 -2.67 -28.06 -0.72
CA PHE A 45 -2.67 -29.28 -1.53
C PHE A 45 -3.30 -29.06 -2.91
N ILE A 46 -4.43 -28.36 -3.00
CA ILE A 46 -5.09 -28.03 -4.27
C ILE A 46 -4.17 -27.15 -5.12
N ASN A 47 -3.59 -26.10 -4.55
CA ASN A 47 -2.68 -25.19 -5.28
C ASN A 47 -1.43 -25.92 -5.79
N ASN A 48 -0.83 -26.79 -4.98
CA ASN A 48 0.35 -27.55 -5.37
C ASN A 48 0.02 -28.59 -6.48
N THR A 49 -1.19 -29.16 -6.44
CA THR A 49 -1.66 -30.08 -7.50
C THR A 49 -1.97 -29.34 -8.80
N LYS A 50 -2.49 -28.10 -8.72
CA LYS A 50 -2.73 -27.23 -9.88
C LYS A 50 -1.41 -26.86 -10.56
N ASN A 51 -0.40 -26.39 -9.79
CA ASN A 51 0.93 -26.06 -10.32
C ASN A 51 1.65 -27.25 -11.00
N LYS A 52 1.48 -28.48 -10.51
CA LYS A 52 2.03 -29.68 -11.16
C LYS A 52 1.37 -30.01 -12.49
N ASN A 53 0.08 -29.73 -12.65
CA ASN A 53 -0.64 -29.95 -13.91
C ASN A 53 -0.35 -28.82 -14.91
N THR A 54 -0.29 -27.56 -14.46
CA THR A 54 0.04 -26.41 -15.33
C THR A 54 1.46 -26.50 -15.88
N ASN A 55 2.44 -26.96 -15.10
CA ASN A 55 3.82 -27.14 -15.57
C ASN A 55 4.01 -28.33 -16.52
N LYS A 56 3.02 -29.24 -16.64
CA LYS A 56 3.06 -30.35 -17.60
C LYS A 56 2.51 -29.95 -18.98
N ASP A 57 1.65 -28.92 -19.02
CA ASP A 57 1.02 -28.40 -20.23
C ASP A 57 1.74 -27.16 -20.81
N ILE A 58 2.69 -26.54 -20.08
CA ILE A 58 3.43 -25.34 -20.52
C ILE A 58 4.69 -25.66 -21.36
N ASN A 59 5.18 -26.90 -21.38
CA ASN A 59 6.41 -27.23 -22.14
C ASN A 59 6.19 -27.51 -23.64
N ASN A 60 5.00 -27.22 -24.17
CA ASN A 60 4.71 -27.26 -25.60
C ASN A 60 3.54 -26.32 -25.90
N ILE A 61 3.79 -25.02 -26.12
CA ILE A 61 3.08 -24.16 -27.09
C ILE A 61 3.86 -22.84 -27.19
N SER A 62 4.18 -22.50 -28.42
CA SER A 62 4.97 -21.39 -28.91
C SER A 62 4.47 -20.00 -28.50
N ASN A 63 5.44 -19.14 -28.16
CA ASN A 63 5.31 -17.70 -27.93
C ASN A 63 4.80 -16.98 -29.19
N GLU A 64 3.50 -16.74 -29.33
CA GLU A 64 3.01 -15.73 -30.30
C GLU A 64 1.56 -15.21 -30.12
N GLN A 65 0.84 -15.52 -29.02
CA GLN A 65 -0.58 -15.14 -28.90
C GLN A 65 -1.04 -14.48 -27.58
N LEU A 66 -0.14 -13.89 -26.78
CA LEU A 66 -0.51 -13.16 -25.56
C LEU A 66 -0.46 -11.63 -25.66
N ILE A 67 -0.30 -11.06 -26.85
CA ILE A 67 -0.20 -9.59 -27.04
C ILE A 67 -1.59 -8.91 -27.17
N GLY A 68 -2.69 -9.64 -27.41
CA GLY A 68 -3.95 -9.00 -27.83
C GLY A 68 -4.97 -8.58 -26.74
N ALA A 69 -4.70 -8.78 -25.44
CA ALA A 69 -5.73 -8.58 -24.40
C ALA A 69 -5.30 -7.80 -23.14
N SER A 70 -4.02 -7.43 -23.02
CA SER A 70 -3.51 -6.58 -21.93
C SER A 70 -3.39 -5.10 -22.32
N GLU A 71 -3.56 -4.75 -23.59
CA GLU A 71 -3.34 -3.38 -24.09
C GLU A 71 -4.45 -2.40 -23.68
N LYS A 72 -5.71 -2.84 -23.46
CA LYS A 72 -6.81 -1.90 -23.17
C LYS A 72 -6.92 -1.37 -21.75
N ASN A 73 -6.26 -2.00 -20.77
CA ASN A 73 -6.30 -1.56 -19.37
C ASN A 73 -4.99 -0.91 -18.91
N ASN A 74 -3.95 -0.94 -19.74
CA ASN A 74 -2.68 -0.25 -19.47
C ASN A 74 -2.63 1.16 -20.06
N ASP A 75 -3.45 1.49 -21.06
CA ASP A 75 -3.44 2.83 -21.69
C ASP A 75 -3.93 3.94 -20.74
N PHE A 76 -4.91 3.67 -19.86
CA PHE A 76 -5.47 4.71 -18.97
C PHE A 76 -4.57 5.04 -17.76
N ILE A 77 -3.78 4.07 -17.28
CA ILE A 77 -2.86 4.26 -16.14
C ILE A 77 -1.50 4.78 -16.61
N THR A 78 -1.09 4.45 -17.84
CA THR A 78 0.18 4.95 -18.39
C THR A 78 0.09 6.39 -18.90
N GLU A 79 -1.06 6.88 -19.39
CA GLU A 79 -1.17 8.26 -19.87
C GLU A 79 -1.15 9.29 -18.72
N SER A 80 -1.86 9.06 -17.61
CA SER A 80 -1.87 10.04 -16.50
C SER A 80 -0.53 10.16 -15.78
N GLN A 81 0.30 9.10 -15.79
CA GLN A 81 1.65 9.15 -15.22
C GLN A 81 2.73 9.54 -16.24
N ASN A 82 2.58 9.22 -17.54
CA ASN A 82 3.54 9.66 -18.55
C ASN A 82 3.40 11.14 -18.93
N GLU A 83 2.23 11.77 -18.76
CA GLU A 83 2.10 13.22 -18.94
C GLU A 83 2.77 13.99 -17.79
N ASN A 84 2.68 13.47 -16.55
CA ASN A 84 3.27 14.12 -15.37
C ASN A 84 4.79 13.91 -15.23
N ILE A 85 5.38 12.99 -15.99
CA ILE A 85 6.83 12.86 -16.12
C ILE A 85 7.41 13.95 -17.04
N LYS A 86 6.62 14.58 -17.92
CA LYS A 86 7.16 15.48 -18.96
C LYS A 86 7.49 16.91 -18.50
N ASN A 87 7.01 17.35 -17.33
CA ASN A 87 6.95 18.79 -17.05
C ASN A 87 7.90 19.34 -15.97
N ASN A 88 8.90 18.59 -15.49
CA ASN A 88 9.97 19.13 -14.65
C ASN A 88 11.31 18.54 -15.09
N GLU A 89 12.31 19.39 -15.38
CA GLU A 89 13.67 19.08 -15.92
C GLU A 89 14.06 17.60 -15.72
N VAL A 90 13.71 16.77 -16.69
CA VAL A 90 13.83 15.33 -16.57
C VAL A 90 15.31 14.97 -16.60
N ARG A 91 15.88 14.70 -15.42
CA ARG A 91 16.99 13.78 -15.34
C ARG A 91 16.52 12.51 -16.03
N ASP A 92 17.09 12.22 -17.20
CA ASP A 92 16.76 11.01 -17.96
C ASP A 92 17.12 9.80 -17.09
N ILE A 93 16.11 9.22 -16.43
CA ILE A 93 16.28 8.04 -15.60
C ILE A 93 16.48 6.85 -16.53
N SER A 94 17.44 6.00 -16.18
CA SER A 94 17.70 4.80 -16.98
C SER A 94 16.46 3.89 -17.02
N GLU A 95 16.30 3.13 -18.09
CA GLU A 95 15.22 2.13 -18.20
C GLU A 95 15.23 1.17 -16.99
N ARG A 96 16.43 0.83 -16.52
CA ARG A 96 16.65 -0.01 -15.35
C ARG A 96 16.17 0.63 -14.04
N GLU A 97 16.46 1.91 -13.83
CA GLU A 97 15.96 2.65 -12.66
C GLU A 97 14.43 2.71 -12.65
N ARG A 98 13.83 2.93 -13.83
CA ARG A 98 12.36 2.94 -14.01
C ARG A 98 11.73 1.58 -13.74
N GLU A 99 12.34 0.50 -14.23
CA GLU A 99 11.88 -0.87 -14.00
C GLU A 99 11.84 -1.20 -12.50
N LEU A 100 12.95 -0.93 -11.79
CA LEU A 100 13.05 -1.16 -10.35
C LEU A 100 12.05 -0.31 -9.57
N TYR A 101 11.89 0.95 -9.95
CA TYR A 101 10.87 1.83 -9.36
C TYR A 101 9.47 1.27 -9.56
N ASN A 102 9.10 0.88 -10.78
CA ASN A 102 7.79 0.30 -11.07
C ASN A 102 7.55 -0.99 -10.28
N ASN A 103 8.58 -1.82 -10.10
CA ASN A 103 8.50 -3.04 -9.30
C ASN A 103 8.23 -2.73 -7.81
N ALA A 104 8.93 -1.75 -7.22
CA ALA A 104 8.69 -1.33 -5.85
C ALA A 104 7.31 -0.68 -5.69
N TYR A 105 6.95 0.21 -6.61
CA TYR A 105 5.68 0.94 -6.65
C TYR A 105 4.48 -0.02 -6.73
N THR A 106 4.45 -0.91 -7.73
CA THR A 106 3.36 -1.89 -7.88
C THR A 106 3.22 -2.81 -6.66
N THR A 107 4.34 -3.15 -6.02
CA THR A 107 4.32 -3.96 -4.79
C THR A 107 3.74 -3.18 -3.62
N PHE A 108 4.08 -1.91 -3.47
CA PHE A 108 3.48 -1.03 -2.46
C PHE A 108 1.95 -0.97 -2.63
N PHE A 109 1.45 -0.78 -3.85
CA PHE A 109 0.00 -0.74 -4.12
C PHE A 109 -0.71 -2.09 -3.93
N SER A 110 0.03 -3.21 -3.91
CA SER A 110 -0.52 -4.51 -3.55
C SER A 110 -0.71 -4.69 -2.03
N GLY A 111 -0.21 -3.74 -1.21
CA GLY A 111 -0.28 -3.77 0.25
C GLY A 111 0.83 -4.58 0.93
N ASP A 112 1.73 -5.21 0.17
CA ASP A 112 2.91 -5.89 0.72
C ASP A 112 4.05 -4.89 0.97
N TYR A 113 3.94 -4.14 2.07
CA TYR A 113 4.89 -3.07 2.40
C TYR A 113 6.30 -3.61 2.69
N ALA A 114 6.42 -4.75 3.37
CA ALA A 114 7.71 -5.40 3.63
C ALA A 114 8.44 -5.77 2.32
N MET A 115 7.73 -6.35 1.35
CA MET A 115 8.30 -6.64 0.03
C MET A 115 8.58 -5.38 -0.78
N ALA A 116 7.74 -4.35 -0.67
CA ALA A 116 7.98 -3.06 -1.32
C ALA A 116 9.25 -2.40 -0.79
N ILE A 117 9.52 -2.47 0.52
CA ILE A 117 10.77 -1.99 1.14
C ILE A 117 11.97 -2.74 0.57
N ASN A 118 11.90 -4.07 0.43
CA ASN A 118 12.99 -4.86 -0.14
C ASN A 118 13.28 -4.46 -1.60
N LYS A 119 12.25 -4.34 -2.43
CA LYS A 119 12.42 -3.88 -3.82
C LYS A 119 12.94 -2.45 -3.92
N ALA A 120 12.50 -1.58 -3.01
CA ALA A 120 13.01 -0.21 -2.94
C ALA A 120 14.45 -0.15 -2.44
N ASN A 121 14.89 -1.10 -1.60
CA ASN A 121 16.31 -1.24 -1.22
C ASN A 121 17.18 -1.58 -2.43
N GLU A 122 16.75 -2.53 -3.27
CA GLU A 122 17.47 -2.84 -4.53
C GLU A 122 17.63 -1.59 -5.40
N LEU A 123 16.56 -0.80 -5.54
CA LEU A 123 16.58 0.46 -6.30
C LEU A 123 17.59 1.47 -5.76
N VAL A 124 17.59 1.74 -4.46
CA VAL A 124 18.49 2.77 -3.89
C VAL A 124 19.93 2.27 -3.69
N GLU A 125 20.16 0.96 -3.67
CA GLU A 125 21.51 0.38 -3.73
C GLU A 125 22.10 0.51 -5.13
N GLU A 126 21.32 0.21 -6.17
CA GLU A 126 21.76 0.32 -7.57
C GLU A 126 21.83 1.80 -8.03
N PHE A 127 20.91 2.64 -7.55
CA PHE A 127 20.80 4.06 -7.85
C PHE A 127 20.78 4.93 -6.58
N PRO A 128 21.93 5.20 -5.95
CA PRO A 128 22.02 5.92 -4.66
C PRO A 128 21.51 7.36 -4.65
N ASN A 129 21.25 7.94 -5.83
CA ASN A 129 20.69 9.27 -6.01
C ASN A 129 19.25 9.24 -6.57
N SER A 130 18.57 8.09 -6.51
CA SER A 130 17.18 7.98 -6.96
C SER A 130 16.23 8.58 -5.91
N TYR A 131 15.80 9.83 -6.12
CA TYR A 131 14.81 10.46 -5.25
C TYR A 131 13.50 9.64 -5.21
N MET A 132 13.08 9.09 -6.35
CA MET A 132 11.93 8.18 -6.43
C MET A 132 12.10 6.93 -5.57
N GLY A 133 13.29 6.32 -5.57
CA GLY A 133 13.61 5.16 -4.75
C GLY A 133 13.52 5.44 -3.24
N TYR A 134 14.10 6.55 -2.78
CA TYR A 134 13.96 6.96 -1.38
C TYR A 134 12.50 7.29 -1.04
N ASN A 135 11.77 7.96 -1.92
CA ASN A 135 10.37 8.29 -1.68
C ASN A 135 9.48 7.03 -1.53
N ILE A 136 9.59 6.06 -2.44
CA ILE A 136 8.79 4.83 -2.37
C ILE A 136 9.19 3.97 -1.18
N ARG A 137 10.49 3.89 -0.85
CA ARG A 137 10.93 3.20 0.37
C ARG A 137 10.39 3.86 1.62
N GLY A 138 10.42 5.20 1.66
CA GLY A 138 10.00 5.97 2.81
C GLY A 138 8.50 5.83 3.11
N ILE A 139 7.65 5.94 2.08
CA ILE A 139 6.21 5.73 2.27
C ILE A 139 5.90 4.26 2.62
N ALA A 140 6.60 3.28 2.01
CA ALA A 140 6.41 1.87 2.37
C ALA A 140 6.78 1.60 3.83
N LYS A 141 7.89 2.17 4.34
CA LYS A 141 8.27 2.10 5.77
C LYS A 141 7.23 2.72 6.69
N ALA A 142 6.68 3.88 6.32
CA ALA A 142 5.64 4.53 7.10
C ALA A 142 4.38 3.64 7.21
N TYR A 143 3.94 3.02 6.11
CA TYR A 143 2.81 2.07 6.15
C TYR A 143 3.14 0.76 6.88
N ASP A 144 4.41 0.34 6.91
CA ASP A 144 4.90 -0.82 7.69
C ASP A 144 5.08 -0.50 9.19
N GLY A 145 4.86 0.75 9.61
CA GLY A 145 4.91 1.17 11.01
C GLY A 145 6.20 1.88 11.43
N ASP A 146 7.19 2.02 10.55
CA ASP A 146 8.43 2.75 10.79
C ASP A 146 8.35 4.22 10.36
N PHE A 147 7.83 5.06 11.26
CA PHE A 147 7.70 6.51 11.03
C PHE A 147 9.05 7.19 10.80
N ASP A 148 10.01 6.96 11.70
CA ASP A 148 11.28 7.68 11.70
C ASP A 148 12.12 7.30 10.47
N GLY A 149 12.18 6.01 10.15
CA GLY A 149 12.86 5.52 8.94
C GLY A 149 12.15 5.99 7.67
N GLY A 150 10.81 6.00 7.66
CA GLY A 150 10.01 6.52 6.56
C GLY A 150 10.27 8.01 6.28
N MET A 151 10.21 8.82 7.34
CA MET A 151 10.51 10.26 7.27
C MET A 151 11.95 10.54 6.87
N SER A 152 12.91 9.75 7.36
CA SER A 152 14.32 9.88 6.96
C SER A 152 14.49 9.69 5.44
N ASP A 153 13.86 8.66 4.87
CA ASP A 153 13.94 8.39 3.44
C ASP A 153 13.18 9.44 2.60
N ILE A 154 11.99 9.87 3.02
CA ILE A 154 11.25 10.94 2.33
C ILE A 154 12.03 12.26 2.36
N ASN A 155 12.66 12.59 3.50
CA ASN A 155 13.55 13.76 3.57
C ASN A 155 14.73 13.63 2.62
N LYS A 156 15.36 12.45 2.55
CA LYS A 156 16.45 12.19 1.60
C LYS A 156 16.01 12.36 0.16
N SER A 157 14.81 11.92 -0.20
CA SER A 157 14.22 12.18 -1.52
C SER A 157 14.13 13.68 -1.82
N LEU A 158 13.61 14.46 -0.87
CA LEU A 158 13.44 15.91 -1.02
C LEU A 158 14.76 16.69 -0.98
N ASP A 159 15.79 16.16 -0.31
CA ASP A 159 17.15 16.71 -0.36
C ASP A 159 17.79 16.52 -1.75
N ILE A 160 17.44 15.43 -2.46
CA ILE A 160 17.92 15.16 -3.82
C ILE A 160 17.11 15.96 -4.86
N ASN A 161 15.79 16.02 -4.69
CA ASN A 161 14.89 16.80 -5.55
C ASN A 161 13.84 17.51 -4.70
N SER A 162 14.09 18.79 -4.42
CA SER A 162 13.24 19.62 -3.55
C SER A 162 11.86 19.90 -4.12
N ASP A 163 11.71 19.85 -5.45
CA ASP A 163 10.46 20.16 -6.17
C ASP A 163 9.69 18.90 -6.53
N TYR A 164 10.06 17.75 -5.97
CA TYR A 164 9.32 16.51 -6.17
C TYR A 164 7.97 16.56 -5.44
N GLY A 165 6.91 16.94 -6.15
CA GLY A 165 5.54 17.09 -5.64
C GLY A 165 5.04 15.85 -4.88
N TYR A 166 5.23 14.65 -5.45
CA TYR A 166 4.90 13.39 -4.79
C TYR A 166 5.69 13.15 -3.50
N GLY A 167 6.94 13.60 -3.41
CA GLY A 167 7.71 13.53 -2.16
C GLY A 167 7.12 14.42 -1.06
N ARG A 168 6.66 15.63 -1.42
CA ARG A 168 5.96 16.54 -0.49
C ARG A 168 4.61 15.97 -0.06
N PHE A 169 3.86 15.39 -1.00
CA PHE A 169 2.61 14.67 -0.73
C PHE A 169 2.83 13.49 0.22
N ASN A 170 3.79 12.61 -0.06
CA ASN A 170 4.08 11.46 0.79
C ASN A 170 4.56 11.85 2.19
N LYS A 171 5.27 12.98 2.32
CA LYS A 171 5.60 13.54 3.63
C LYS A 171 4.36 13.96 4.41
N ALA A 172 3.42 14.63 3.75
CA ALA A 172 2.15 15.01 4.36
C ALA A 172 1.32 13.79 4.76
N LEU A 173 1.23 12.79 3.87
CA LEU A 173 0.54 11.53 4.12
C LEU A 173 1.18 10.75 5.28
N THR A 174 2.51 10.76 5.39
CA THR A 174 3.22 10.14 6.51
C THR A 174 2.89 10.85 7.83
N TYR A 175 2.84 12.18 7.86
CA TYR A 175 2.37 12.89 9.05
C TYR A 175 0.90 12.57 9.38
N GLU A 176 0.04 12.46 8.36
CA GLU A 176 -1.36 12.12 8.52
C GLU A 176 -1.56 10.73 9.12
N LEU A 177 -0.89 9.71 8.57
CA LEU A 177 -0.93 8.32 9.02
C LEU A 177 -0.59 8.19 10.52
N TYR A 178 0.26 9.08 11.02
CA TYR A 178 0.68 9.15 12.41
C TYR A 178 -0.02 10.25 13.22
N ASN A 179 -1.18 10.71 12.75
CA ASN A 179 -2.07 11.69 13.40
C ASN A 179 -1.44 13.06 13.69
N GLN A 180 -0.36 13.42 12.99
CA GLN A 180 0.31 14.72 13.08
C GLN A 180 -0.33 15.70 12.08
N PHE A 181 -1.62 15.95 12.26
CA PHE A 181 -2.46 16.64 11.28
C PHE A 181 -2.01 18.06 10.93
N ASP A 182 -1.49 18.85 11.88
CA ASP A 182 -1.03 20.21 11.58
C ASP A 182 0.23 20.22 10.71
N GLU A 183 1.14 19.27 10.92
CA GLU A 183 2.32 19.14 10.05
C GLU A 183 1.94 18.56 8.68
N SER A 184 1.01 17.62 8.65
CA SER A 184 0.46 17.10 7.38
C SER A 184 -0.14 18.22 6.52
N LEU A 185 -1.02 19.06 7.09
CA LEU A 185 -1.62 20.19 6.37
C LEU A 185 -0.57 21.16 5.81
N LYS A 186 0.52 21.44 6.55
CA LYS A 186 1.62 22.27 6.04
C LYS A 186 2.26 21.65 4.80
N TRP A 187 2.51 20.34 4.82
CA TRP A 187 3.17 19.64 3.71
C TRP A 187 2.24 19.40 2.53
N TYR A 188 0.94 19.19 2.73
CA TYR A 188 -0.02 19.16 1.62
C TYR A 188 -0.09 20.51 0.91
N ASN A 189 -0.11 21.63 1.64
CA ASN A 189 -0.04 22.96 1.01
C ASN A 189 1.25 23.13 0.20
N LYS A 190 2.41 22.68 0.72
CA LYS A 190 3.67 22.67 -0.05
C LYS A 190 3.64 21.76 -1.28
N ALA A 191 2.85 20.69 -1.27
CA ALA A 191 2.67 19.83 -2.43
C ALA A 191 1.83 20.55 -3.50
N LEU A 192 0.76 21.26 -3.09
CA LEU A 192 -0.06 22.09 -3.98
C LEU A 192 0.70 23.26 -4.61
N GLU A 193 1.78 23.75 -3.97
CA GLU A 193 2.67 24.76 -4.57
C GLU A 193 3.42 24.23 -5.81
N VAL A 194 3.56 22.90 -5.97
CA VAL A 194 4.22 22.28 -7.13
C VAL A 194 3.17 21.89 -8.17
N GLU A 195 2.19 21.10 -7.75
CA GLU A 195 1.15 20.57 -8.63
C GLU A 195 -0.11 20.28 -7.82
N GLU A 196 -1.26 20.57 -8.42
CA GLU A 196 -2.56 20.26 -7.84
C GLU A 196 -2.94 18.82 -8.15
N TYR A 197 -2.93 17.95 -7.14
CA TYR A 197 -3.42 16.57 -7.25
C TYR A 197 -4.75 16.40 -6.51
N VAL A 198 -5.64 15.58 -7.09
CA VAL A 198 -6.93 15.17 -6.49
C VAL A 198 -6.74 14.72 -5.04
N TRP A 199 -5.80 13.79 -4.83
CA TRP A 199 -5.55 13.17 -3.52
C TRP A 199 -4.93 14.12 -2.50
N THR A 200 -4.27 15.20 -2.93
CA THR A 200 -3.77 16.24 -2.02
C THR A 200 -4.94 17.00 -1.39
N TYR A 201 -5.91 17.43 -2.20
CA TYR A 201 -7.12 18.07 -1.70
C TYR A 201 -7.96 17.12 -0.86
N TYR A 202 -8.04 15.84 -1.27
CA TYR A 202 -8.72 14.81 -0.51
C TYR A 202 -8.11 14.59 0.89
N GLY A 203 -6.77 14.49 0.99
CA GLY A 203 -6.08 14.35 2.27
C GLY A 203 -6.35 15.53 3.21
N ILE A 204 -6.28 16.76 2.69
CA ILE A 204 -6.65 17.97 3.45
C ILE A 204 -8.11 17.89 3.94
N ALA A 205 -9.04 17.51 3.07
CA ALA A 205 -10.45 17.37 3.43
C ALA A 205 -10.67 16.32 4.52
N SER A 206 -9.96 15.19 4.43
CA SER A 206 -10.02 14.08 5.38
C SER A 206 -9.52 14.48 6.76
N ILE A 207 -8.45 15.28 6.83
CA ILE A 207 -7.97 15.87 8.09
C ILE A 207 -9.03 16.78 8.71
N TYR A 208 -9.66 17.66 7.94
CA TYR A 208 -10.74 18.51 8.46
C TYR A 208 -11.99 17.71 8.83
N GLY A 209 -12.27 16.62 8.10
CA GLY A 209 -13.37 15.70 8.38
C GLY A 209 -13.21 15.07 9.76
N ARG A 210 -12.02 14.54 10.06
CA ARG A 210 -11.66 13.99 11.37
C ARG A 210 -11.75 15.02 12.50
N ARG A 211 -11.52 16.31 12.19
CA ARG A 211 -11.66 17.42 13.12
C ARG A 211 -13.10 17.92 13.29
N GLY A 212 -14.05 17.42 12.50
CA GLY A 212 -15.44 17.88 12.50
C GLY A 212 -15.63 19.26 11.87
N ASP A 213 -14.65 19.77 11.13
CA ASP A 213 -14.72 21.08 10.49
C ASP A 213 -15.44 20.97 9.14
N VAL A 214 -16.78 20.99 9.20
CA VAL A 214 -17.66 20.86 8.03
C VAL A 214 -17.25 21.82 6.92
N ASN A 215 -17.08 23.12 7.24
CA ASN A 215 -16.84 24.15 6.22
C ASN A 215 -15.58 23.86 5.42
N ARG A 216 -14.47 23.55 6.10
CA ARG A 216 -13.21 23.25 5.42
C ARG A 216 -13.23 21.88 4.73
N THR A 217 -13.91 20.88 5.30
CA THR A 217 -14.10 19.61 4.60
C THR A 217 -14.81 19.83 3.27
N ILE A 218 -15.92 20.57 3.24
CA ILE A 218 -16.67 20.84 2.01
C ILE A 218 -15.82 21.61 1.01
N GLU A 219 -15.09 22.64 1.45
CA GLU A 219 -14.22 23.43 0.57
C GLU A 219 -13.21 22.54 -0.18
N TYR A 220 -12.44 21.73 0.55
CA TYR A 220 -11.37 20.93 -0.04
C TYR A 220 -11.88 19.67 -0.74
N LEU A 221 -12.93 19.03 -0.22
CA LEU A 221 -13.54 17.86 -0.87
C LEU A 221 -14.20 18.26 -2.19
N THR A 222 -14.81 19.44 -2.28
CA THR A 222 -15.34 19.98 -3.54
C THR A 222 -14.24 20.17 -4.58
N LYS A 223 -13.06 20.68 -4.18
CA LYS A 223 -11.91 20.80 -5.09
C LYS A 223 -11.49 19.43 -5.64
N ALA A 224 -11.39 18.42 -4.78
CA ALA A 224 -11.07 17.05 -5.19
C ALA A 224 -12.13 16.47 -6.15
N ILE A 225 -13.42 16.61 -5.83
CA ILE A 225 -14.55 16.12 -6.64
C ILE A 225 -14.62 16.81 -8.00
N ASN A 226 -14.32 18.10 -8.09
CA ASN A 226 -14.32 18.83 -9.35
C ASN A 226 -13.19 18.37 -10.30
N MET A 227 -12.10 17.84 -9.74
CA MET A 227 -11.00 17.27 -10.51
C MET A 227 -11.28 15.82 -10.91
N ASP A 228 -11.84 15.03 -10.00
CA ASP A 228 -12.27 13.65 -10.25
C ASP A 228 -13.56 13.36 -9.49
N SER A 229 -14.66 13.19 -10.24
CA SER A 229 -15.98 12.96 -9.66
C SER A 229 -16.10 11.60 -8.96
N ALA A 230 -15.21 10.63 -9.24
CA ALA A 230 -15.17 9.35 -8.55
C ALA A 230 -14.87 9.50 -7.04
N VAL A 231 -14.23 10.60 -6.65
CA VAL A 231 -13.96 10.93 -5.24
C VAL A 231 -15.24 10.96 -4.39
N LYS A 232 -16.40 11.25 -4.98
CA LYS A 232 -17.70 11.20 -4.27
C LYS A 232 -17.95 9.82 -3.66
N GLU A 233 -17.70 8.76 -4.43
CA GLU A 233 -17.94 7.39 -3.96
C GLU A 233 -16.97 6.98 -2.86
N GLU A 234 -15.72 7.45 -2.91
CA GLU A 234 -14.74 7.24 -1.85
C GLU A 234 -15.20 7.92 -0.56
N ALA A 235 -15.53 9.21 -0.62
CA ALA A 235 -15.94 10.00 0.55
C ALA A 235 -17.25 9.50 1.20
N LYS A 236 -18.15 8.84 0.45
CA LYS A 236 -19.36 8.21 0.99
C LYS A 236 -19.06 7.16 2.04
N ASN A 237 -17.97 6.42 1.86
CA ASN A 237 -17.66 5.25 2.67
C ASN A 237 -16.50 5.49 3.64
N GLU A 238 -15.72 6.55 3.43
CA GLU A 238 -14.52 6.79 4.22
C GLU A 238 -14.78 7.34 5.61
N SER A 239 -14.17 6.70 6.61
CA SER A 239 -14.45 6.94 8.04
C SER A 239 -13.99 8.32 8.52
N ASP A 240 -13.02 8.92 7.81
CA ASP A 240 -12.52 10.26 8.10
C ASP A 240 -13.62 11.33 8.06
N PHE A 241 -14.70 11.07 7.33
CA PHE A 241 -15.83 11.99 7.21
C PHE A 241 -16.98 11.70 8.19
N ASP A 242 -16.91 10.65 9.01
CA ASP A 242 -17.97 10.34 9.98
C ASP A 242 -18.39 11.53 10.88
N PRO A 243 -17.46 12.37 11.38
CA PRO A 243 -17.84 13.51 12.21
C PRO A 243 -18.67 14.58 11.48
N VAL A 244 -18.53 14.67 10.16
CA VAL A 244 -19.20 15.69 9.32
C VAL A 244 -20.33 15.11 8.46
N ARG A 245 -20.42 13.78 8.35
CA ARG A 245 -21.32 13.04 7.44
C ARG A 245 -22.79 13.43 7.54
N ASN A 246 -23.22 13.83 8.74
CA ASN A 246 -24.62 14.17 9.00
C ASN A 246 -25.00 15.63 8.73
N SER A 247 -24.01 16.50 8.46
CA SER A 247 -24.25 17.88 8.07
C SER A 247 -25.04 17.97 6.76
N LEU A 248 -25.80 19.04 6.58
CA LEU A 248 -26.60 19.24 5.37
C LEU A 248 -25.66 19.46 4.17
N GLU A 249 -24.59 20.21 4.39
CA GLU A 249 -23.59 20.56 3.39
C GLU A 249 -22.89 19.32 2.84
N PHE A 250 -22.50 18.38 3.72
CA PHE A 250 -21.86 17.13 3.29
C PHE A 250 -22.82 16.22 2.52
N LYS A 251 -24.05 16.08 2.98
CA LYS A 251 -25.07 15.28 2.27
C LYS A 251 -25.31 15.83 0.87
N ASN A 252 -25.50 17.14 0.74
CA ASN A 252 -25.71 17.77 -0.57
C ASN A 252 -24.52 17.56 -1.50
N LEU A 253 -23.28 17.74 -1.02
CA LEU A 253 -22.08 17.55 -1.84
C LEU A 253 -21.95 16.12 -2.40
N ILE A 254 -22.41 15.13 -1.64
CA ILE A 254 -22.20 13.71 -1.90
C ILE A 254 -23.38 13.03 -2.60
N GLU A 255 -24.61 13.52 -2.39
CA GLU A 255 -25.84 12.96 -2.94
C GLU A 255 -26.28 13.59 -4.27
N GLU A 256 -25.79 14.79 -4.61
CA GLU A 256 -25.95 15.43 -5.93
C GLU A 256 -25.12 14.76 -7.03
#